data_AF-A0A6A4V9I8-F1
#
_entry.id   AF-A0A6A4V9I8-F1
#
_cell.length_a   1.000
_cell.length_b   1.000
_cell.length_c   1.000
_cell.angle_alpha   90.00
_cell.angle_beta   90.00
_cell.angle_gamma   90.00
#
_symmetry.space_group_name_H-M   'P 1'
#
loop_
_entity.id
_entity.type
_entity.pdbx_description
1 polymer ?
#
loop_
_entity_poly.entity_id
_entity_poly.type
_entity_poly.pdbx_seq_one_letter_code
_entity_poly.pdbx_strand_id
1 'polypeptide(L)'
;MALTFVVFATQSSHFGSDLNHRLGFKKLFREASDQRFDQAIDMIKYVIKRGGNVKQALNVRVTAAPLRPQALSSLGLALADAKDMYAEQAQLHSAALCLSPSAAGCSVDADLAHQSQDAIESEVERVNELASKANQLAAMFTSTEYSLAEHLFDQHLL
;
A
#
# COMPACT_ATOMS: atom_id res chain seq x y z
N MET A 1 -1.85 -11.75 2.42
CA MET A 1 -1.00 -10.83 1.64
C MET A 1 -1.22 -10.94 0.15
N ALA A 2 -2.00 -9.99 -0.37
CA ALA A 2 -2.14 -9.73 -1.79
C ALA A 2 -1.01 -8.81 -2.24
N LEU A 3 -0.20 -9.21 -3.21
CA LEU A 3 0.88 -8.36 -3.71
C LEU A 3 0.33 -7.28 -4.66
N THR A 4 0.01 -6.10 -4.12
CA THR A 4 -0.59 -4.96 -4.85
C THR A 4 0.43 -4.10 -5.60
N PHE A 5 1.72 -4.41 -5.56
CA PHE A 5 2.76 -3.65 -6.28
C PHE A 5 2.46 -3.54 -7.80
N VAL A 6 1.86 -4.57 -8.39
CA VAL A 6 1.46 -4.60 -9.82
C VAL A 6 0.37 -3.57 -10.10
N VAL A 7 -0.56 -3.38 -9.17
CA VAL A 7 -1.66 -2.40 -9.29
C VAL A 7 -1.07 -0.99 -9.35
N PHE A 8 -0.15 -0.66 -8.44
CA PHE A 8 0.53 0.64 -8.43
C PHE A 8 1.44 0.85 -9.65
N ALA A 9 2.11 -0.20 -10.12
CA ALA A 9 2.88 -0.13 -11.36
C ALA A 9 1.99 0.19 -12.57
N THR A 10 0.80 -0.42 -12.63
CA THR A 10 -0.18 -0.18 -13.70
C THR A 10 -0.74 1.24 -13.63
N GLN A 11 -0.98 1.73 -12.42
CA GLN A 11 -1.45 3.10 -12.16
C GLN A 11 -0.39 4.14 -12.54
N SER A 12 0.88 3.89 -12.21
CA SER A 12 2.02 4.71 -12.64
C SER A 12 2.12 4.77 -14.17
N SER A 13 1.97 3.63 -14.85
CA SER A 13 1.95 3.55 -16.31
C SER A 13 0.80 4.37 -16.93
N HIS A 14 -0.40 4.28 -16.33
CA HIS A 14 -1.57 5.05 -16.77
C HIS A 14 -1.33 6.57 -16.70
N PHE A 15 -0.83 7.07 -15.57
CA PHE A 15 -0.55 8.50 -15.38
C PHE A 15 0.65 9.00 -16.21
N GLY A 16 1.60 8.11 -16.51
CA GLY A 16 2.75 8.38 -17.37
C GLY A 16 2.48 8.30 -18.87
N SER A 17 1.27 7.97 -19.30
CA SER A 17 0.91 7.91 -20.73
C SER A 17 0.81 9.32 -21.35
N ASP A 18 1.07 9.41 -22.66
CA ASP A 18 1.05 10.68 -23.40
C ASP A 18 -0.31 11.39 -23.36
N LEU A 19 -1.40 10.64 -23.12
CA LEU A 19 -2.75 11.17 -23.01
C LEU A 19 -3.01 11.90 -21.68
N ASN A 20 -2.39 11.43 -20.59
CA ASN A 20 -2.63 11.98 -19.24
C ASN A 20 -1.51 12.93 -18.80
N HIS A 21 -0.26 12.60 -19.12
CA HIS A 21 0.94 13.38 -18.82
C HIS A 21 0.97 13.95 -17.38
N ARG A 22 0.69 13.09 -16.39
CA ARG A 22 0.69 13.44 -14.96
C ARG A 22 1.94 12.88 -14.29
N LEU A 23 3.03 13.67 -14.28
CA LEU A 23 4.35 13.19 -13.87
C LEU A 23 4.48 13.05 -12.35
N GLY A 24 3.81 13.90 -11.58
CA GLY A 24 3.77 13.83 -10.11
C GLY A 24 3.07 12.56 -9.63
N PHE A 25 1.88 12.26 -10.17
CA PHE A 25 1.18 11.01 -9.89
C PHE A 25 1.96 9.78 -10.37
N LYS A 26 2.60 9.84 -11.54
CA LYS A 26 3.47 8.76 -12.03
C LYS A 26 4.57 8.44 -11.02
N LYS A 27 5.26 9.46 -10.51
CA LYS A 27 6.32 9.34 -9.50
C LYS A 27 5.78 8.75 -8.20
N LEU A 28 4.69 9.29 -7.67
CA LEU A 28 4.04 8.80 -6.46
C LEU A 28 3.71 7.31 -6.52
N PHE A 29 3.04 6.85 -7.58
CA PHE A 29 2.66 5.45 -7.71
C PHE A 29 3.84 4.54 -8.07
N ARG A 30 4.89 5.08 -8.70
CA ARG A 30 6.13 4.33 -8.93
C ARG A 30 6.84 4.04 -7.61
N GLU A 31 7.01 5.07 -6.77
CA GLU A 31 7.60 4.95 -5.44
C GLU A 31 6.79 4.00 -4.56
N ALA A 32 5.46 4.11 -4.56
CA ALA A 32 4.59 3.19 -3.83
C ALA A 32 4.72 1.74 -4.30
N SER A 33 4.88 1.51 -5.61
CA SER A 33 5.10 0.19 -6.20
C SER A 33 6.45 -0.40 -5.79
N ASP A 34 7.53 0.39 -5.87
CA ASP A 34 8.87 -0.04 -5.48
C ASP A 34 8.94 -0.37 -3.98
N GLN A 35 8.35 0.48 -3.13
CA GLN A 35 8.26 0.21 -1.69
C GLN A 35 7.49 -1.09 -1.37
N ARG A 36 6.37 -1.34 -2.05
CA ARG A 36 5.60 -2.59 -1.86
C ARG A 36 6.40 -3.82 -2.33
N PHE A 37 7.19 -3.66 -3.38
CA PHE A 37 8.08 -4.72 -3.85
C PHE A 37 9.21 -5.00 -2.86
N ASP A 38 9.83 -3.97 -2.31
CA ASP A 38 10.88 -4.11 -1.28
C ASP A 38 10.34 -4.77 -0.01
N GLN A 39 9.17 -4.33 0.49
CA GLN A 39 8.48 -4.95 1.62
C GLN A 39 8.18 -6.45 1.35
N ALA A 40 7.75 -6.79 0.14
CA ALA A 40 7.51 -8.17 -0.24
C ALA A 40 8.80 -9.01 -0.21
N ILE A 41 9.90 -8.46 -0.74
CA ILE A 41 11.23 -9.10 -0.67
C ILE A 41 11.66 -9.31 0.78
N ASP A 42 11.50 -8.31 1.64
CA ASP A 42 11.92 -8.40 3.03
C ASP A 42 11.09 -9.42 3.83
N MET A 43 9.80 -9.53 3.52
CA MET A 43 8.95 -10.59 4.07
C MET A 43 9.41 -11.98 3.60
N ILE A 44 9.74 -12.16 2.32
CA ILE A 44 10.29 -13.42 1.79
C ILE A 44 11.60 -13.77 2.51
N LYS A 45 12.52 -12.81 2.65
CA LYS A 45 13.77 -13.00 3.39
C LYS A 45 13.49 -13.42 4.83
N TYR A 46 12.53 -12.79 5.50
CA TYR A 46 12.17 -13.13 6.87
C TYR A 46 11.62 -14.56 6.99
N VAL A 47 10.67 -14.95 6.12
CA VAL A 47 10.14 -16.31 6.09
C VAL A 47 11.25 -17.34 5.87
N ILE A 48 12.18 -17.08 4.95
CA ILE A 48 13.32 -17.98 4.68
C ILE A 48 14.27 -18.04 5.89
N LYS A 49 14.56 -16.92 6.56
CA LYS A 49 15.40 -16.88 7.78
C LYS A 49 14.83 -17.74 8.90
N ARG A 50 13.49 -17.79 9.02
CA ARG A 50 12.77 -18.63 9.99
C ARG A 50 12.67 -20.10 9.58
N GLY A 51 13.24 -20.50 8.42
CA GLY A 51 13.16 -21.85 7.88
C GLY A 51 11.83 -22.20 7.21
N GLY A 52 10.97 -21.20 6.96
CA GLY A 52 9.68 -21.36 6.30
C GLY A 52 9.81 -21.56 4.80
N ASN A 53 8.77 -22.15 4.19
CA ASN A 53 8.71 -22.38 2.75
C ASN A 53 7.83 -21.33 2.05
N VAL A 54 8.38 -20.67 1.03
CA VAL A 54 7.72 -19.55 0.33
C VAL A 54 6.71 -20.02 -0.73
N LYS A 55 6.70 -21.32 -1.08
CA LYS A 55 5.90 -21.87 -2.19
C LYS A 55 4.39 -21.62 -2.11
N GLN A 56 3.85 -21.31 -0.93
CA GLN A 56 2.42 -21.04 -0.70
C GLN A 56 2.10 -19.57 -0.38
N ALA A 57 3.11 -18.71 -0.18
CA ALA A 57 2.91 -17.34 0.34
C ALA A 57 2.71 -16.28 -0.77
N LEU A 58 3.10 -16.58 -2.01
CA LEU A 58 3.07 -15.62 -3.12
C LEU A 58 1.77 -15.70 -3.91
N ASN A 59 0.71 -15.08 -3.38
CA ASN A 59 -0.47 -14.79 -4.18
C ASN A 59 -0.36 -13.35 -4.73
N VAL A 60 0.11 -13.24 -5.98
CA VAL A 60 0.03 -11.98 -6.72
C VAL A 60 -1.43 -11.76 -7.10
N ARG A 61 -2.13 -10.89 -6.35
CA ARG A 61 -3.45 -10.44 -6.76
C ARG A 61 -3.26 -9.36 -7.83
N VAL A 62 -3.47 -9.74 -9.08
CA VAL A 62 -3.78 -8.77 -10.13
C VAL A 62 -5.25 -8.42 -9.96
N THR A 63 -5.57 -7.48 -9.08
CA THR A 63 -6.91 -6.87 -9.11
C THR A 63 -7.04 -6.14 -10.44
N ALA A 64 -8.16 -6.38 -11.14
CA ALA A 64 -8.50 -5.66 -12.36
C ALA A 64 -8.75 -4.19 -12.00
N ALA A 65 -7.67 -3.42 -11.90
CA ALA A 65 -7.77 -1.98 -11.77
C ALA A 65 -8.50 -1.45 -13.01
N PRO A 66 -9.44 -0.50 -12.85
CA PRO A 66 -10.13 0.09 -13.99
C PRO A 66 -9.09 0.64 -14.98
N LEU A 67 -9.31 0.41 -16.29
CA LEU A 67 -8.38 0.79 -17.36
C LEU A 67 -7.97 2.27 -17.35
N ARG A 68 -8.79 3.14 -16.74
CA ARG A 68 -8.53 4.58 -16.58
C ARG A 68 -9.02 5.08 -15.22
N PRO A 69 -8.24 4.88 -14.14
CA PRO A 69 -8.61 5.39 -12.83
C PRO A 69 -8.43 6.91 -12.80
N GLN A 70 -9.44 7.59 -12.29
CA GLN A 70 -9.37 8.99 -11.86
C GLN A 70 -8.35 9.17 -10.73
N ALA A 71 -7.71 10.34 -10.60
CA ALA A 71 -6.66 10.55 -9.60
C ALA A 71 -7.14 10.28 -8.16
N LEU A 72 -8.32 10.79 -7.80
CA LEU A 72 -8.89 10.55 -6.46
C LEU A 72 -9.26 9.08 -6.24
N SER A 73 -9.76 8.39 -7.26
CA SER A 73 -10.03 6.96 -7.18
C SER A 73 -8.75 6.14 -6.98
N SER A 74 -7.65 6.53 -7.65
CA SER A 74 -6.35 5.89 -7.47
C SER A 74 -5.76 6.09 -6.07
N LEU A 75 -5.87 7.31 -5.51
CA LEU A 75 -5.47 7.58 -4.13
C LEU A 75 -6.35 6.82 -3.13
N GLY A 76 -7.66 6.74 -3.38
CA GLY A 76 -8.59 5.96 -2.56
C GLY A 76 -8.23 4.47 -2.53
N LEU A 77 -7.85 3.91 -3.69
CA LEU A 77 -7.38 2.53 -3.79
C LEU A 77 -6.06 2.31 -3.03
N ALA A 78 -5.10 3.23 -3.15
CA ALA A 78 -3.85 3.16 -2.41
C ALA A 78 -4.06 3.24 -0.88
N LEU A 79 -5.00 4.09 -0.45
CA LEU A 79 -5.37 4.22 0.96
C LEU A 79 -6.04 2.95 1.48
N ALA A 80 -6.95 2.35 0.69
CA ALA A 80 -7.57 1.08 1.04
C ALA A 80 -6.53 -0.04 1.18
N ASP A 81 -5.58 -0.14 0.25
CA ASP A 81 -4.46 -1.09 0.32
C ASP A 81 -3.62 -0.91 1.58
N ALA A 82 -3.25 0.32 1.94
CA ALA A 82 -2.48 0.57 3.16
C ALA A 82 -3.25 0.18 4.43
N LYS A 83 -4.57 0.41 4.46
CA LYS A 83 -5.42 -0.05 5.57
C LYS A 83 -5.53 -1.57 5.65
N ASP A 84 -5.66 -2.24 4.51
CA ASP A 84 -5.71 -3.70 4.46
C ASP A 84 -4.37 -4.30 4.95
N MET A 85 -3.23 -3.73 4.54
CA MET A 85 -1.91 -4.15 5.01
C MET A 85 -1.73 -3.92 6.51
N TYR A 86 -2.14 -2.76 7.03
CA TYR A 86 -2.17 -2.52 8.48
C TYR A 86 -2.99 -3.57 9.22
N ALA A 87 -4.19 -3.90 8.72
CA ALA A 87 -5.05 -4.91 9.35
C ALA A 87 -4.43 -6.31 9.31
N GLU A 88 -3.81 -6.70 8.19
CA GLU A 88 -3.07 -7.97 8.09
C GLU A 88 -1.91 -8.03 9.10
N GLN A 89 -1.12 -6.96 9.22
CA GLN A 89 0.01 -6.90 10.16
C GLN A 89 -0.44 -6.90 11.63
N ALA A 90 -1.52 -6.18 11.97
CA ALA A 90 -2.09 -6.20 13.32
C ALA A 90 -2.60 -7.61 13.71
N GLN A 91 -3.19 -8.34 12.77
CA GLN A 91 -3.57 -9.73 12.97
C GLN A 91 -2.36 -10.63 13.20
N LEU A 92 -1.29 -10.45 12.42
CA LEU A 92 -0.03 -11.19 12.62
C LEU A 92 0.60 -10.89 13.99
N HIS A 93 0.63 -9.62 14.39
CA HIS A 93 1.17 -9.19 15.68
C HIS A 93 0.40 -9.80 16.86
N SER A 94 -0.94 -9.72 16.84
CA SER A 94 -1.79 -10.33 17.87
C SER A 94 -1.67 -11.86 17.92
N ALA A 95 -1.47 -12.52 16.76
CA ALA A 95 -1.21 -13.94 16.68
C ALA A 95 0.17 -14.31 17.26
N ALA A 96 1.20 -13.52 16.99
CA ALA A 96 2.56 -13.71 17.52
C ALA A 96 2.62 -13.60 19.05
N LEU A 97 1.80 -12.74 19.63
CA LEU A 97 1.67 -12.57 21.09
C LEU A 97 0.67 -13.55 21.73
N CYS A 98 0.06 -14.45 20.94
CA CYS A 98 -0.95 -15.40 21.42
C CYS A 98 -2.14 -14.72 22.12
N LEU A 99 -2.48 -13.48 21.72
CA LEU A 99 -3.59 -12.71 22.30
C LEU A 99 -4.97 -13.18 21.78
N SER A 100 -4.98 -14.09 20.81
CA SER A 100 -6.22 -14.65 20.25
C SER A 100 -6.90 -15.62 21.24
N PRO A 101 -8.23 -15.57 21.40
CA PRO A 101 -8.96 -16.43 22.34
C PRO A 101 -8.90 -17.93 22.01
N SER A 102 -8.42 -18.33 20.81
CA SER A 102 -8.22 -19.73 20.43
C SER A 102 -6.81 -20.27 20.74
N ALA A 103 -5.96 -19.50 21.43
CA ALA A 103 -4.53 -19.75 21.57
C ALA A 103 -4.13 -20.72 22.70
N ALA A 104 -4.93 -21.77 22.95
CA ALA A 104 -4.54 -22.81 23.91
C ALA A 104 -3.29 -23.56 23.39
N GLY A 105 -2.14 -23.39 24.07
CA GLY A 105 -0.86 -23.99 23.70
C GLY A 105 0.00 -23.19 22.71
N CYS A 106 -0.33 -21.91 22.50
CA CYS A 106 0.43 -21.02 21.61
C CYS A 106 1.78 -20.60 22.23
N SER A 107 2.84 -20.58 21.42
CA SER A 107 4.17 -20.11 21.79
C SER A 107 4.34 -18.67 21.33
N VAL A 108 4.73 -17.78 22.25
CA VAL A 108 4.95 -16.35 21.96
C VAL A 108 6.20 -16.19 21.11
N ASP A 109 6.05 -15.55 19.95
CA ASP A 109 7.14 -15.25 19.02
C ASP A 109 7.50 -13.77 19.08
N ALA A 110 8.42 -13.42 19.99
CA ALA A 110 8.81 -12.03 20.24
C ALA A 110 9.45 -11.35 19.01
N ASP A 111 10.18 -12.11 18.20
CA ASP A 111 10.84 -11.62 16.99
C ASP A 111 9.81 -11.26 15.90
N LEU A 112 8.80 -12.12 15.68
CA LEU A 112 7.68 -11.81 14.78
C LEU A 112 6.82 -10.65 15.31
N ALA A 113 6.62 -10.56 16.63
CA ALA A 113 5.90 -9.46 17.24
C ALA A 113 6.60 -8.12 17.01
N HIS A 114 7.92 -8.06 17.18
CA HIS A 114 8.71 -6.85 16.90
C HIS A 114 8.68 -6.49 15.42
N GLN A 115 8.93 -7.47 14.53
CA GLN A 115 8.93 -7.22 13.09
C GLN A 115 7.58 -6.69 12.58
N SER A 116 6.47 -7.26 13.06
CA SER A 116 5.13 -6.81 12.69
C SER A 116 4.81 -5.43 13.26
N GLN A 117 5.37 -5.06 14.42
CA GLN A 117 5.24 -3.72 14.97
C GLN A 117 5.93 -2.67 14.09
N ASP A 118 7.18 -2.94 13.68
CA ASP A 118 7.91 -2.04 12.77
C ASP A 118 7.14 -1.84 11.45
N ALA A 119 6.53 -2.91 10.93
CA ALA A 119 5.70 -2.84 9.74
C ALA A 119 4.41 -2.01 9.97
N ILE A 120 3.78 -2.14 11.14
CA ILE A 120 2.61 -1.35 11.52
C ILE A 120 2.93 0.15 11.56
N GLU A 121 4.06 0.52 12.17
CA GLU A 121 4.48 1.93 12.28
C GLU A 121 4.63 2.56 10.88
N SER A 122 5.30 1.87 9.96
CA SER A 122 5.44 2.32 8.58
C SER A 122 4.09 2.43 7.84
N GLU A 123 3.17 1.47 8.02
CA GLU A 123 1.85 1.55 7.37
C GLU A 123 0.98 2.68 7.95
N VAL A 124 1.10 3.02 9.23
CA VAL A 124 0.38 4.16 9.83
C VAL A 124 0.83 5.48 9.22
N GLU A 125 2.14 5.67 9.04
CA GLU A 125 2.68 6.84 8.34
C GLU A 125 2.12 6.94 6.92
N ARG A 126 2.13 5.84 6.17
CA ARG A 126 1.59 5.77 4.80
C ARG A 126 0.10 6.09 4.75
N VAL A 127 -0.70 5.55 5.68
CA VAL A 127 -2.14 5.84 5.77
C VAL A 127 -2.36 7.34 5.99
N ASN A 128 -1.59 7.96 6.89
CA ASN A 128 -1.71 9.39 7.15
C ASN A 128 -1.31 10.25 5.94
N GLU A 129 -0.20 9.92 5.28
CA GLU A 129 0.24 10.62 4.07
C GLU A 129 -0.78 10.52 2.93
N LEU A 130 -1.28 9.31 2.65
CA LEU A 130 -2.26 9.07 1.59
C LEU A 130 -3.61 9.71 1.92
N ALA A 131 -4.05 9.66 3.18
CA ALA A 131 -5.26 10.34 3.62
C ALA A 131 -5.14 11.86 3.51
N SER A 132 -4.00 12.43 3.90
CA SER A 132 -3.73 13.86 3.74
C SER A 132 -3.78 14.28 2.27
N LYS A 133 -3.10 13.54 1.37
CA LYS A 133 -3.12 13.79 -0.08
C LYS A 133 -4.52 13.64 -0.67
N ALA A 134 -5.27 12.62 -0.27
CA ALA A 134 -6.65 12.40 -0.72
C ALA A 134 -7.60 13.52 -0.26
N ASN A 135 -7.47 13.98 0.99
CA ASN A 135 -8.27 15.08 1.53
C ASN A 135 -7.94 16.42 0.85
N GLN A 136 -6.66 16.69 0.57
CA GLN A 136 -6.25 17.88 -0.17
C GLN A 136 -6.84 17.88 -1.59
N LEU A 137 -6.75 16.76 -2.30
CA LEU A 137 -7.32 16.64 -3.64
C LEU A 137 -8.86 16.75 -3.62
N ALA A 138 -9.52 16.13 -2.64
CA ALA A 138 -10.97 16.23 -2.47
C ALA A 138 -11.43 17.67 -2.17
N ALA A 139 -10.66 18.42 -1.37
CA ALA A 139 -10.93 19.83 -1.10
C ALA A 139 -10.74 20.72 -2.34
N MET A 140 -9.80 20.40 -3.24
CA MET A 140 -9.63 21.14 -4.50
C MET A 140 -10.80 20.94 -5.48
N PHE A 141 -11.47 19.78 -5.43
CA PHE A 141 -12.63 19.50 -6.28
C PHE A 141 -13.90 20.27 -5.88
N THR A 142 -13.99 20.77 -4.65
CA THR A 142 -15.14 21.59 -4.25
C THR A 142 -15.01 23.05 -4.70
N SER A 143 -13.77 23.53 -4.89
CA SER A 143 -13.47 24.93 -5.23
C SER A 143 -13.20 25.18 -6.72
N THR A 144 -12.90 24.15 -7.50
CA THR A 144 -12.32 24.30 -8.84
C THR A 144 -12.78 23.20 -9.78
N GLU A 145 -12.72 23.44 -11.09
CA GLU A 145 -12.95 22.39 -12.08
C GLU A 145 -11.96 21.23 -11.90
N TYR A 146 -12.48 20.01 -12.07
CA TYR A 146 -11.78 18.76 -11.82
C TYR A 146 -10.41 18.65 -12.53
N SER A 147 -10.36 19.00 -13.82
CA SER A 147 -9.16 18.88 -14.65
C SER A 147 -8.03 19.82 -14.21
N LEU A 148 -8.40 21.02 -13.77
CA LEU A 148 -7.47 22.04 -13.25
C LEU A 148 -6.98 21.67 -11.86
N ALA A 149 -7.87 21.22 -10.98
CA ALA A 149 -7.51 20.73 -9.65
C ALA A 149 -6.48 19.58 -9.72
N GLU A 150 -6.72 18.59 -10.57
CA GLU A 150 -5.75 17.51 -10.79
C GLU A 150 -4.41 18.01 -11.34
N HIS A 151 -4.41 19.03 -12.21
CA HIS A 151 -3.17 19.58 -12.78
C HIS A 151 -2.33 20.31 -11.73
N LEU A 152 -2.97 21.17 -10.94
CA LEU A 152 -2.30 21.91 -9.87
C LEU A 152 -1.78 20.96 -8.80
N PHE A 153 -2.53 19.91 -8.47
CA PHE A 153 -2.08 18.91 -7.52
C PHE A 153 -0.90 18.08 -8.07
N ASP A 154 -0.92 17.70 -9.35
CA ASP A 154 0.21 16.99 -9.98
C ASP A 154 1.50 17.82 -9.95
N GLN A 155 1.41 19.13 -10.16
CA GLN A 155 2.55 20.03 -10.05
C GLN A 155 3.10 20.13 -8.61
N HIS A 156 2.24 20.04 -7.60
CA HIS A 156 2.65 20.03 -6.20
C HIS A 156 3.29 18.70 -5.76
N LEU A 157 3.06 17.61 -6.51
CA LEU A 157 3.61 16.29 -6.21
C LEU A 157 5.03 16.05 -6.78
N LEU A 158 5.51 16.92 -7.67
CA LEU A 158 6.82 16.78 -8.32
C LEU A 158 7.97 17.10 -7.37
#